data_AF-A0A7C6SRD5-F1
#
_entry.id   AF-A0A7C6SRD5-F1
#
_cell.length_a   1.000
_cell.length_b   1.000
_cell.length_c   1.000
_cell.angle_alpha   90.00
_cell.angle_beta   90.00
_cell.angle_gamma   90.00
#
_symmetry.space_group_name_H-M   'P 1'
#
loop_
_entity.id
_entity.type
_entity.pdbx_description
1 polymer ?
#
loop_
_entity_poly.entity_id
_entity_poly.type
_entity_poly.pdbx_seq_one_letter_code
_entity_poly.pdbx_strand_id
1 'polypeptide(L)'
;MTKVKKTQERGAGFKRSVGDIVFDTINVIFMIALCIITIYPMYYVLVASFTDNSHLVANQGFLFWPFGFTTGAYELAFSHPLLLSGYRNILFVLAVSLPINIMLTLFCGYFLASRDVMLKKPVLFIVMFTM
;
A
#
# COMPACT_ATOMS: atom_id res chain seq x y z
N MET A 1 -27.04 31.68 -21.01
CA MET A 1 -27.09 30.42 -21.80
C MET A 1 -26.02 30.49 -22.88
N THR A 2 -24.82 29.99 -22.61
CA THR A 2 -23.78 29.87 -23.64
C THR A 2 -23.10 28.53 -23.44
N LYS A 3 -23.45 27.55 -24.26
CA LYS A 3 -22.91 26.19 -24.23
C LYS A 3 -21.40 26.25 -24.49
N VAL A 4 -20.60 25.99 -23.47
CA VAL A 4 -19.18 25.66 -23.65
C VAL A 4 -19.11 24.25 -24.25
N LYS A 5 -18.56 24.21 -25.46
CA LYS A 5 -18.30 23.03 -26.29
C LYS A 5 -17.70 21.88 -25.50
N LYS A 6 -18.36 20.72 -25.58
CA LYS A 6 -17.70 19.41 -25.58
C LYS A 6 -16.74 19.36 -26.79
N THR A 7 -15.51 19.81 -26.60
CA THR A 7 -14.39 19.47 -27.49
C THR A 7 -13.83 18.17 -26.95
N GLN A 8 -14.36 17.02 -27.36
CA GLN A 8 -13.81 16.27 -28.48
C GLN A 8 -12.30 16.01 -28.34
N GLU A 9 -11.91 15.36 -27.25
CA GLU A 9 -10.69 14.55 -27.22
C GLU A 9 -10.94 13.24 -27.98
N ARG A 10 -11.09 13.32 -29.31
CA ARG A 10 -10.80 12.17 -30.17
C ARG A 10 -9.29 12.12 -30.24
N GLY A 11 -8.67 11.36 -29.33
CA GLY A 11 -7.26 11.05 -29.38
C GLY A 11 -6.88 10.63 -30.79
N ALA A 12 -6.01 11.42 -31.41
CA ALA A 12 -5.47 11.15 -32.72
C ALA A 12 -4.89 9.73 -32.71
N GLY A 13 -5.34 8.89 -33.65
CA GLY A 13 -4.87 7.52 -33.80
C GLY A 13 -3.39 7.51 -34.18
N PHE A 14 -2.52 7.49 -33.18
CA PHE A 14 -1.11 7.19 -33.36
C PHE A 14 -1.03 5.76 -33.92
N LYS A 15 -0.49 5.59 -35.14
CA LYS A 15 -0.16 4.25 -35.63
C LYS A 15 0.93 3.71 -34.71
N ARG A 16 0.54 2.86 -33.76
CA ARG A 16 1.48 2.23 -32.83
C ARG A 16 2.55 1.51 -33.65
N SER A 17 3.82 1.85 -33.40
CA SER A 17 4.93 1.13 -34.00
C SER A 17 4.90 -0.31 -33.49
N VAL A 18 5.34 -1.28 -34.30
CA VAL A 18 5.47 -2.68 -33.86
C VAL A 18 6.37 -2.75 -32.61
N GLY A 19 7.38 -1.87 -32.52
CA GLY A 19 8.22 -1.71 -31.35
C GLY A 19 7.45 -1.25 -30.10
N ASP A 20 6.51 -0.32 -30.24
CA ASP A 20 5.69 0.17 -29.12
C ASP A 20 4.80 -0.95 -28.57
N ILE A 21 4.22 -1.78 -29.45
CA ILE A 21 3.35 -2.89 -29.05
C ILE A 21 4.15 -3.97 -28.32
N VAL A 22 5.34 -4.32 -28.82
CA VAL A 22 6.21 -5.32 -28.18
C VAL A 22 6.69 -4.82 -26.82
N PHE A 23 7.15 -3.56 -26.73
CA PHE A 23 7.59 -2.98 -25.48
C PHE A 23 6.46 -2.90 -24.44
N ASP A 24 5.28 -2.42 -24.84
CA ASP A 24 4.11 -2.35 -23.96
C ASP A 24 3.69 -3.75 -23.48
N THR A 25 3.70 -4.75 -24.37
CA THR A 25 3.38 -6.14 -24.00
C THR A 25 4.38 -6.70 -22.97
N ILE A 26 5.68 -6.50 -23.18
CA ILE A 26 6.71 -6.95 -22.22
C ILE A 26 6.55 -6.23 -20.88
N ASN A 27 6.32 -4.92 -20.90
CA ASN A 27 6.14 -4.13 -19.69
C ASN A 27 4.89 -4.59 -18.91
N VAL A 28 3.79 -4.87 -19.60
CA VAL A 28 2.57 -5.40 -18.97
C VAL A 28 2.82 -6.78 -18.35
N ILE A 29 3.50 -7.69 -19.06
CA ILE A 29 3.86 -9.02 -18.52
C ILE A 29 4.74 -8.87 -17.28
N PHE A 30 5.73 -7.97 -17.31
CA PHE A 30 6.61 -7.70 -16.18
C PHE A 30 5.84 -7.15 -14.97
N MET A 31 4.92 -6.20 -15.18
CA MET A 31 4.07 -5.66 -14.11
C MET A 31 3.15 -6.73 -13.52
N ILE A 32 2.56 -7.60 -14.35
CA ILE A 32 1.74 -8.73 -13.88
C ILE A 32 2.59 -9.70 -13.04
N ALA A 33 3.80 -10.02 -13.47
CA ALA A 33 4.70 -10.89 -12.72
C ALA A 33 5.05 -10.28 -11.35
N LEU A 34 5.34 -8.98 -11.28
CA LEU A 34 5.58 -8.28 -10.01
C LEU A 34 4.34 -8.30 -9.10
N CYS A 35 3.14 -8.10 -9.65
CA CYS A 35 1.90 -8.23 -8.89
C CYS A 35 1.75 -9.63 -8.28
N ILE A 36 2.01 -10.69 -9.05
CA ILE A 36 1.91 -12.07 -8.55
C ILE A 36 2.92 -12.31 -7.42
N ILE A 37 4.17 -11.90 -7.58
CA ILE A 37 5.23 -12.10 -6.58
C ILE A 37 4.90 -11.38 -5.26
N THR A 38 4.33 -10.18 -5.34
CA THR A 38 3.98 -9.36 -4.17
C THR A 38 2.67 -9.78 -3.50
N ILE A 39 1.69 -10.28 -4.27
CA ILE A 39 0.41 -10.76 -3.74
C ILE A 39 0.55 -12.17 -3.14
N TYR A 40 1.43 -13.01 -3.70
CA TYR A 40 1.63 -14.38 -3.21
C TYR A 40 1.87 -14.50 -1.69
N PRO A 41 2.77 -13.73 -1.05
CA PRO A 41 2.95 -13.83 0.41
C PRO A 41 1.70 -13.45 1.20
N MET A 42 0.91 -12.47 0.73
CA MET A 42 -0.36 -12.10 1.35
C MET A 42 -1.37 -13.24 1.23
N TYR A 43 -1.47 -13.85 0.05
CA TYR A 43 -2.32 -15.02 -0.19
C TYR A 43 -1.90 -16.22 0.69
N TYR A 44 -0.60 -16.49 0.78
CA TYR A 44 -0.06 -17.57 1.60
C TYR A 44 -0.45 -17.41 3.07
N VAL A 45 -0.32 -16.20 3.64
CA VAL A 45 -0.70 -15.94 5.03
C VAL A 45 -2.21 -16.17 5.26
N LEU A 46 -3.06 -15.79 4.30
CA LEU A 46 -4.51 -16.04 4.38
C LEU A 46 -4.84 -17.54 4.33
N VAL A 47 -4.19 -18.31 3.45
CA VAL A 47 -4.42 -19.75 3.38
C VAL A 47 -3.90 -20.45 4.64
N ALA A 48 -2.73 -20.04 5.12
CA ALA A 48 -2.13 -20.55 6.34
C ALA A 48 -3.00 -20.27 7.58
N SER A 49 -3.69 -19.12 7.66
CA SER A 49 -4.53 -18.78 8.81
C SER A 49 -5.79 -19.67 8.94
N PHE A 50 -6.20 -20.35 7.87
CA PHE A 50 -7.31 -21.32 7.89
C PHE A 50 -6.86 -22.79 7.92
N THR A 51 -5.56 -23.05 7.88
CA THR A 51 -4.99 -24.41 7.84
C THR A 51 -4.66 -24.88 9.25
N ASP A 52 -4.83 -26.17 9.52
CA ASP A 52 -4.51 -26.72 10.84
C ASP A 52 -3.00 -26.68 11.15
N ASN A 53 -2.66 -26.24 12.37
CA ASN A 53 -1.27 -26.07 12.81
C ASN A 53 -0.46 -27.37 12.73
N SER A 54 -1.10 -28.53 12.97
CA SER A 54 -0.43 -29.82 12.86
C SER A 54 -0.01 -30.13 11.42
N HIS A 55 -0.83 -29.74 10.44
CA HIS A 55 -0.55 -29.90 9.02
C HIS A 55 0.46 -28.88 8.49
N LEU A 56 0.45 -27.65 9.02
CA LEU A 56 1.42 -26.60 8.67
C LEU A 56 2.85 -26.93 9.11
N VAL A 57 3.01 -27.48 10.32
CA VAL A 57 4.34 -27.85 10.84
C VAL A 57 4.88 -29.11 10.15
N ALA A 58 3.99 -30.04 9.80
CA ALA A 58 4.34 -31.30 9.13
C ALA A 58 4.64 -31.14 7.62
N ASN A 59 3.95 -30.22 6.94
CA ASN A 59 4.15 -29.96 5.50
C ASN A 59 4.55 -28.51 5.28
N GLN A 60 5.85 -28.24 5.35
CA GLN A 60 6.47 -26.91 5.21
C GLN A 60 6.59 -26.47 3.73
N GLY A 61 5.58 -26.79 2.92
CA GLY A 61 5.61 -26.65 1.46
C GLY A 61 4.80 -25.48 0.92
N PHE A 62 4.73 -25.39 -0.41
CA PHE A 62 3.89 -24.42 -1.11
C PHE A 62 2.41 -24.67 -0.79
N LEU A 63 1.78 -23.68 -0.16
CA LEU A 63 0.40 -23.75 0.28
C LEU A 63 -0.51 -22.97 -0.68
N PHE A 64 -1.04 -23.66 -1.68
CA PHE A 64 -2.01 -23.09 -2.63
C PHE A 64 -3.47 -23.24 -2.18
N TRP A 65 -3.75 -24.14 -1.21
CA TRP A 65 -5.10 -24.39 -0.69
C TRP A 65 -5.04 -24.78 0.78
N PRO A 66 -6.04 -24.43 1.62
CA PRO A 66 -5.99 -24.78 3.04
C PRO A 66 -6.15 -26.28 3.25
N PHE A 67 -5.17 -26.90 3.91
CA PHE A 67 -5.19 -28.33 4.26
C PHE A 67 -5.81 -28.53 5.65
N GLY A 68 -7.08 -28.92 5.67
CA GLY A 68 -7.85 -29.02 6.92
C GLY A 68 -8.31 -27.63 7.37
N PHE A 69 -9.55 -27.29 7.05
CA PHE A 69 -10.14 -26.00 7.41
C PHE A 69 -10.39 -25.96 8.92
N THR A 70 -9.68 -25.08 9.62
CA THR A 70 -9.90 -24.84 11.05
C THR A 70 -9.88 -23.35 11.37
N THR A 71 -10.74 -22.95 12.30
CA THR A 71 -10.78 -21.60 12.87
C THR A 71 -10.16 -21.55 14.27
N GLY A 72 -9.62 -22.66 14.78
CA GLY A 72 -9.05 -22.74 16.13
C GLY A 72 -7.87 -21.79 16.36
N ALA A 73 -7.10 -21.48 15.30
CA ALA A 73 -6.03 -20.48 15.37
C ALA A 73 -6.55 -19.07 15.71
N TYR A 74 -7.74 -18.70 15.21
CA TYR A 74 -8.37 -17.43 15.54
C TYR A 74 -8.93 -17.41 16.95
N GLU A 75 -9.54 -18.50 17.41
CA GLU A 75 -10.02 -18.60 18.80
C GLU A 75 -8.86 -18.46 19.80
N LEU A 76 -7.73 -19.13 19.52
CA LEU A 76 -6.52 -19.00 20.33
C LEU A 76 -5.99 -17.56 20.30
N ALA A 77 -5.99 -16.90 19.14
CA ALA A 77 -5.61 -15.50 19.04
C ALA A 77 -6.53 -14.62 19.91
N PHE A 78 -7.86 -14.70 19.76
CA PHE A 78 -8.77 -13.87 20.54
C PHE A 78 -8.77 -14.17 22.05
N SER A 79 -8.34 -15.36 22.46
CA SER A 79 -8.13 -15.69 23.88
C SER A 79 -6.95 -14.95 24.50
N HIS A 80 -6.01 -14.45 23.69
CA HIS A 80 -4.78 -13.84 24.18
C HIS A 80 -5.03 -12.40 24.66
N PRO A 81 -4.81 -12.07 25.97
CA PRO A 81 -5.19 -10.77 26.54
C PRO A 81 -4.40 -9.58 25.95
N LEU A 82 -3.19 -9.84 25.43
CA LEU A 82 -2.38 -8.82 24.77
C LEU A 82 -2.92 -8.39 23.39
N LEU A 83 -3.73 -9.21 22.72
CA LEU A 83 -4.21 -8.86 21.37
C LEU A 83 -5.19 -7.69 21.42
N LEU A 84 -6.18 -7.73 22.30
CA LEU A 84 -7.17 -6.64 22.41
C LEU A 84 -6.55 -5.36 23.02
N SER A 85 -5.70 -5.51 24.03
CA SER A 85 -5.02 -4.38 24.66
C SER A 85 -3.99 -3.72 23.75
N GLY A 86 -3.23 -4.51 22.98
CA GLY A 86 -2.30 -4.03 21.97
C GLY A 86 -3.02 -3.30 20.83
N TYR A 87 -4.12 -3.88 20.32
CA TYR A 87 -4.93 -3.24 19.28
C TYR A 87 -5.50 -1.88 19.74
N ARG A 88 -6.00 -1.81 20.98
CA ARG A 88 -6.47 -0.55 21.57
C ARG A 88 -5.35 0.48 21.67
N ASN A 89 -4.14 0.07 22.05
CA ASN A 89 -3.00 0.97 22.14
C ASN A 89 -2.62 1.53 20.75
N ILE A 90 -2.54 0.67 19.74
CA ILE A 90 -2.23 1.08 18.36
C ILE A 90 -3.29 2.05 17.83
N LEU A 91 -4.58 1.75 18.04
CA LEU A 91 -5.65 2.66 17.64
C LEU A 91 -5.59 4.01 18.37
N PHE A 92 -5.28 4.01 19.66
CA PHE A 92 -5.13 5.25 20.43
C PHE A 92 -3.94 6.09 19.90
N VAL A 93 -2.78 5.45 19.70
CA VAL A 93 -1.61 6.11 19.13
C VAL A 93 -1.91 6.64 17.73
N LEU A 94 -2.54 5.85 16.85
CA LEU A 94 -2.92 6.30 15.51
C LEU A 94 -3.87 7.51 15.59
N ALA A 95 -4.91 7.44 16.42
CA ALA A 95 -5.91 8.48 16.54
C ALA A 95 -5.35 9.81 17.07
N VAL A 96 -4.33 9.76 17.95
CA VAL A 96 -3.71 10.97 18.53
C VAL A 96 -2.54 11.46 17.67
N SER A 97 -1.65 10.56 17.26
CA SER A 97 -0.44 10.91 16.52
C SER A 97 -0.73 11.35 15.09
N LEU A 98 -1.73 10.77 14.42
CA LEU A 98 -2.02 11.09 13.02
C LEU A 98 -2.50 12.55 12.82
N PRO A 99 -3.45 13.09 13.61
CA PRO A 99 -3.83 14.50 13.51
C PRO A 99 -2.67 15.45 13.83
N ILE A 100 -1.86 15.13 14.83
CA ILE A 100 -0.69 15.94 15.20
C ILE A 100 0.33 15.94 14.07
N ASN A 101 0.62 14.78 13.48
CA ASN A 101 1.53 14.65 12.35
C ASN A 101 1.05 15.46 11.13
N ILE A 102 -0.24 15.37 10.80
CA ILE A 102 -0.84 16.13 9.69
C ILE A 102 -0.75 17.63 9.98
N MET A 103 -1.10 18.08 11.19
CA MET A 103 -1.01 19.49 11.57
C MET A 103 0.41 20.04 11.43
N LEU A 104 1.41 19.31 11.95
CA LEU A 104 2.81 19.70 11.85
C LEU A 104 3.29 19.72 10.39
N THR A 105 2.92 18.70 9.61
CA THR A 105 3.26 18.61 8.18
C THR A 105 2.61 19.75 7.39
N LEU A 106 1.37 20.12 7.69
CA LEU A 106 0.67 21.25 7.08
C LEU A 106 1.33 22.58 7.41
N PHE A 107 1.71 22.81 8.67
CA PHE A 107 2.43 24.03 9.04
C PHE A 107 3.80 24.11 8.37
N CYS A 108 4.55 23.01 8.32
CA CYS A 108 5.82 22.94 7.62
C CYS A 108 5.66 23.18 6.11
N GLY A 109 4.68 22.52 5.48
CA GLY A 109 4.36 22.69 4.07
C GLY A 109 3.91 24.12 3.73
N TYR A 110 3.09 24.74 4.58
CA TYR A 110 2.68 26.13 4.41
C TYR A 110 3.86 27.10 4.54
N PHE A 111 4.71 26.91 5.54
CA PHE A 111 5.95 27.69 5.71
C PHE A 111 6.82 27.62 4.44
N LEU A 112 6.95 26.43 3.85
CA LEU A 112 7.75 26.21 2.65
C LEU A 112 7.07 26.72 1.37
N ALA A 113 5.74 26.71 1.31
CA ALA A 113 4.95 27.21 0.18
C ALA A 113 4.94 28.75 0.10
N SER A 114 5.07 29.44 1.24
CA SER A 114 5.07 30.90 1.29
C SER A 114 6.22 31.52 0.48
N ARG A 115 5.93 32.64 -0.20
CA ARG A 115 6.90 33.49 -0.90
C ARG A 115 7.34 34.56 0.12
N ASP A 116 8.66 34.72 0.30
CA ASP A 116 9.32 35.60 1.30
C ASP A 116 9.40 35.10 2.76
N VAL A 117 9.95 33.88 2.97
CA VAL A 117 10.41 33.44 4.31
C VAL A 117 11.94 33.40 4.38
N MET A 118 12.54 34.11 5.35
CA MET A 118 14.01 34.29 5.47
C MET A 118 14.79 32.97 5.59
N LEU A 119 14.23 31.97 6.28
CA LEU A 119 14.91 30.69 6.57
C LEU A 119 14.55 29.56 5.59
N LYS A 120 13.98 29.88 4.42
CA LYS A 120 13.49 28.87 3.45
C LYS A 120 14.58 27.88 3.01
N LYS A 121 15.73 28.40 2.59
CA LYS A 121 16.82 27.63 1.98
C LYS A 121 17.45 26.61 2.94
N PRO A 122 17.86 26.98 4.17
CA PRO A 122 18.42 26.00 5.11
C PRO A 122 17.39 24.96 5.57
N VAL A 123 16.13 25.36 5.80
CA VAL A 123 15.07 24.41 6.22
C VAL A 123 14.75 23.42 5.10
N LEU A 124 14.62 23.89 3.85
CA LEU A 124 14.41 23.01 2.70
C LEU A 124 15.56 22.01 2.53
N PHE A 125 16.81 22.45 2.69
CA PHE A 125 17.98 21.59 2.60
C PHE A 125 17.96 20.49 3.67
N ILE A 126 17.67 20.82 4.93
CA ILE A 126 17.57 19.83 6.02
C ILE A 126 16.49 18.79 5.70
N VAL A 127 15.29 19.24 5.29
CA VAL A 127 14.18 18.31 4.99
C VAL A 127 14.54 17.37 3.84
N MET A 128 15.07 17.88 2.72
CA MET A 128 15.46 17.05 1.58
C MET A 128 16.63 16.13 1.89
N PHE A 129 17.55 16.53 2.77
CA PHE A 129 18.66 15.69 3.20
C PHE A 129 18.19 14.52 4.09
N THR A 130 17.11 14.71 4.84
CA THR A 130 16.57 13.68 5.76
C THR A 130 15.57 12.72 5.12
N MET A 131 14.97 13.07 3.98
CA MET A 131 14.06 12.20 3.22
C MET A 131 14.83 11.11 2.48
#